data_AF-A0A954UGW7-F1
#
_entry.id   AF-A0A954UGW7-F1
#
_cell.length_a   1.000
_cell.length_b   1.000
_cell.length_c   1.000
_cell.angle_alpha   90.00
_cell.angle_beta   90.00
_cell.angle_gamma   90.00
#
_symmetry.space_group_name_H-M   'P 1'
#
loop_
_entity.id
_entity.type
_entity.pdbx_description
1 polymer ?
#
loop_
_entity_poly.entity_id
_entity_poly.type
_entity_poly.pdbx_seq_one_letter_code
_entity_poly.pdbx_strand_id
1 'polypeptide(L)'
;MFTFVSVVVTVCIVTVCIVATRQRQARKLAAFRQRFPPIDDQEFLRRCSPGVNAETALRVRRVVAEQLGIDYDRVYPEQSFVDDLDFD
;
A
#
# COMPACT_ATOMS: atom_id res chain seq x y z
N MET A 1 38.39 -12.00 -21.00
CA MET A 1 37.12 -12.48 -21.61
C MET A 1 36.14 -12.99 -20.55
N PHE A 2 36.53 -13.94 -19.69
CA PHE A 2 35.67 -14.50 -18.63
C PHE A 2 35.13 -13.47 -17.61
N THR A 3 35.95 -12.50 -17.20
CA THR A 3 35.55 -11.46 -16.24
C THR A 3 34.50 -10.52 -16.82
N PHE A 4 34.66 -10.10 -18.08
CA PHE A 4 33.69 -9.25 -18.78
C PHE A 4 32.33 -9.92 -18.91
N VAL A 5 32.30 -11.21 -19.31
CA VAL A 5 31.06 -11.98 -19.42
C VAL A 5 30.37 -12.11 -18.05
N SER A 6 31.13 -12.37 -16.99
CA SER A 6 30.59 -12.46 -15.62
C SER A 6 29.95 -11.15 -15.14
N VAL A 7 30.60 -10.01 -15.41
CA VAL A 7 30.06 -8.69 -15.06
C VAL A 7 28.76 -8.41 -15.82
N VAL A 8 28.73 -8.68 -17.12
CA VAL A 8 27.53 -8.48 -17.94
C VAL A 8 26.37 -9.34 -17.44
N VAL A 9 26.60 -10.62 -17.15
CA VAL A 9 25.57 -11.52 -16.60
C VAL A 9 25.04 -11.02 -15.27
N THR A 10 25.92 -10.57 -14.37
CA THR A 10 25.51 -10.06 -13.05
C THR A 10 24.64 -8.81 -13.19
N VAL A 11 25.01 -7.87 -14.06
CA VAL A 11 24.20 -6.66 -14.34
C VAL A 11 22.85 -7.02 -14.94
N CYS A 12 22.79 -7.99 -15.85
CA CYS A 12 21.54 -8.48 -16.41
C CYS A 12 20.62 -9.09 -15.33
N ILE A 13 21.16 -9.89 -14.41
CA ILE A 13 20.37 -10.47 -13.31
C ILE A 13 19.82 -9.37 -12.41
N VAL A 14 20.66 -8.43 -11.99
CA VAL A 14 20.24 -7.33 -11.10
C VAL A 14 19.16 -6.47 -11.75
N THR A 15 19.30 -6.12 -13.03
CA THR A 15 18.29 -5.32 -13.75
C THR A 15 16.97 -6.08 -13.88
N VAL A 16 17.00 -7.38 -14.20
CA VAL A 16 15.79 -8.22 -14.25
C VAL A 16 15.13 -8.30 -12.87
N CYS A 17 15.90 -8.49 -11.79
CA CYS A 17 15.38 -8.52 -10.43
C CYS A 17 14.70 -7.19 -10.06
N ILE A 18 15.32 -6.04 -10.35
CA ILE A 18 14.75 -4.72 -10.09
C ILE A 18 13.46 -4.49 -10.89
N VAL A 19 13.43 -4.84 -12.17
CA VAL A 19 12.22 -4.70 -12.99
C VAL A 19 11.11 -5.60 -12.47
N ALA A 20 11.41 -6.85 -12.10
CA ALA A 20 10.42 -7.78 -11.56
C ALA A 20 9.84 -7.30 -10.23
N THR A 21 10.66 -6.77 -9.31
CA THR A 21 10.17 -6.24 -8.03
C THR A 21 9.32 -4.99 -8.25
N ARG A 22 9.76 -4.06 -9.10
CA ARG A 22 8.98 -2.85 -9.44
C ARG A 22 7.66 -3.18 -10.12
N GLN A 23 7.63 -4.15 -11.03
CA GLN A 23 6.39 -4.60 -11.66
C GLN A 23 5.43 -5.22 -10.65
N ARG A 24 5.93 -6.05 -9.73
CA ARG A 24 5.11 -6.63 -8.66
C ARG A 24 4.53 -5.54 -7.76
N GLN A 25 5.33 -4.56 -7.36
CA GLN A 25 4.87 -3.42 -6.56
C GLN A 25 3.82 -2.58 -7.30
N ALA A 26 4.07 -2.25 -8.58
CA ALA A 26 3.11 -1.50 -9.38
C ALA A 26 1.78 -2.24 -9.56
N ARG A 27 1.82 -3.57 -9.73
CA ARG A 27 0.61 -4.41 -9.79
C ARG A 27 -0.12 -4.47 -8.46
N LYS A 28 0.60 -4.66 -7.34
CA LYS A 28 0.01 -4.61 -5.99
C LYS A 28 -0.67 -3.26 -5.74
N LEU A 29 0.01 -2.15 -6.05
CA LEU A 29 -0.53 -0.80 -5.87
C LEU A 29 -1.75 -0.55 -6.77
N ALA A 30 -1.72 -1.01 -8.02
CA ALA A 30 -2.86 -0.89 -8.93
C ALA A 30 -4.06 -1.69 -8.42
N ALA A 31 -3.85 -2.93 -7.96
CA ALA A 31 -4.90 -3.75 -7.37
C ALA A 31 -5.44 -3.12 -6.07
N PHE A 32 -4.57 -2.61 -5.20
CA PHE A 32 -4.96 -1.88 -4.00
C PHE A 32 -5.82 -0.65 -4.34
N ARG A 33 -5.39 0.18 -5.29
CA ARG A 33 -6.13 1.39 -5.72
C ARG A 33 -7.48 1.09 -6.35
N GLN A 34 -7.60 -0.07 -7.02
CA GLN A 34 -8.87 -0.55 -7.56
C GLN A 34 -9.80 -1.07 -6.46
N ARG A 35 -9.26 -1.80 -5.48
CA ARG A 35 -10.02 -2.38 -4.38
C ARG A 35 -10.49 -1.31 -3.38
N PHE A 36 -9.67 -0.29 -3.16
CA PHE A 36 -9.91 0.80 -2.21
C PHE A 36 -9.95 2.15 -2.95
N PRO A 37 -11.08 2.51 -3.59
CA PRO A 37 -11.27 3.84 -4.16
C PRO A 37 -11.22 4.93 -3.07
N PRO A 38 -11.01 6.20 -3.40
CA PRO A 38 -11.05 7.26 -2.40
C PRO A 38 -12.48 7.43 -1.83
N ILE A 39 -12.60 7.52 -0.50
CA ILE A 39 -13.85 7.76 0.23
C ILE A 39 -13.76 9.01 1.10
N ASP A 40 -14.87 9.72 1.23
CA ASP A 40 -14.96 10.90 2.10
C ASP A 40 -15.11 10.52 3.59
N ASP A 41 -15.16 11.53 4.46
CA ASP A 41 -15.29 11.30 5.90
C ASP A 41 -16.66 10.74 6.29
N GLN A 42 -17.73 11.11 5.59
CA GLN A 42 -19.07 10.63 5.92
C GLN A 42 -19.23 9.15 5.60
N GLU A 43 -18.74 8.72 4.43
CA GLU A 43 -18.76 7.32 4.01
C GLU A 43 -17.85 6.47 4.90
N PHE A 44 -16.66 6.98 5.25
CA PHE A 44 -15.79 6.30 6.21
C PHE A 44 -16.51 6.06 7.55
N LEU A 45 -17.16 7.09 8.10
CA LEU A 45 -17.89 6.99 9.37
C LEU A 45 -19.09 6.06 9.29
N ARG A 46 -19.78 5.99 8.15
CA ARG A 46 -20.90 5.05 7.92
C ARG A 46 -20.45 3.59 7.94
N ARG A 47 -19.20 3.32 7.56
CA ARG A 47 -18.62 1.97 7.56
C ARG A 47 -18.03 1.58 8.91
N CYS A 48 -17.80 2.54 9.80
CA CYS A 48 -17.39 2.24 11.17
C CYS A 48 -18.49 1.48 11.92
N SER A 49 -18.06 0.62 12.86
CA SER A 49 -18.98 -0.10 13.74
C SER A 49 -19.88 0.87 14.53
N PRO A 50 -21.14 0.48 14.82
CA PRO A 50 -22.05 1.32 15.60
C PRO A 50 -21.47 1.62 16.99
N GLY A 51 -21.60 2.87 17.42
CA GLY A 51 -21.08 3.34 18.72
C GLY A 51 -19.63 3.85 18.68
N VAL A 52 -18.95 3.79 17.54
CA VAL A 52 -17.63 4.41 17.37
C VAL A 52 -17.77 5.94 17.39
N ASN A 53 -16.95 6.60 18.22
CA ASN A 53 -16.88 8.05 18.27
C ASN A 53 -16.25 8.60 16.97
N ALA A 54 -16.96 9.50 16.29
CA ALA A 54 -16.56 10.02 14.99
C ALA A 54 -15.21 10.77 15.01
N GLU A 55 -14.97 11.60 16.02
CA GLU A 55 -13.71 12.34 16.17
C GLU A 55 -12.53 11.37 16.34
N THR A 56 -12.71 10.35 17.17
CA THR A 56 -11.69 9.32 17.38
C THR A 56 -11.42 8.54 16.10
N ALA A 57 -12.47 8.16 15.36
CA ALA A 57 -12.33 7.42 14.10
C ALA A 57 -11.56 8.22 13.04
N LEU A 58 -11.90 9.49 12.83
CA LEU A 58 -11.21 10.36 11.88
C LEU A 58 -9.77 10.66 12.31
N ARG A 59 -9.52 10.76 13.62
CA ARG A 59 -8.16 10.90 14.15
C ARG A 59 -7.31 9.66 13.88
N VAL A 60 -7.85 8.47 14.15
CA VAL A 60 -7.15 7.21 13.83
C VAL A 60 -6.90 7.10 12.34
N ARG A 61 -7.89 7.42 11.50
CA ARG A 61 -7.76 7.46 10.04
C ARG A 61 -6.57 8.32 9.60
N ARG A 62 -6.43 9.52 10.20
CA ARG A 62 -5.31 10.42 9.92
C ARG A 62 -3.97 9.84 10.35
N VAL A 63 -3.88 9.29 11.56
CA VAL A 63 -2.64 8.67 12.06
C VAL A 63 -2.21 7.52 11.16
N VAL A 64 -3.14 6.65 10.76
CA VAL A 64 -2.84 5.52 9.86
C VAL A 64 -2.31 6.02 8.51
N ALA A 65 -2.95 7.03 7.92
CA ALA A 65 -2.49 7.63 6.67
C ALA A 65 -1.07 8.20 6.78
N GLU A 66 -0.79 8.93 7.86
CA GLU A 66 0.52 9.55 8.11
C GLU A 66 1.62 8.51 8.37
N GLN A 67 1.36 7.51 9.21
CA GLN A 67 2.36 6.51 9.59
C GLN A 67 2.69 5.55 8.44
N LEU A 68 1.70 5.22 7.60
CA LEU A 68 1.88 4.25 6.51
C LEU A 68 2.17 4.93 5.16
N GLY A 69 2.09 6.26 5.09
CA GLY A 69 2.28 7.01 3.84
C GLY A 69 1.21 6.71 2.78
N ILE A 70 -0.01 6.39 3.22
CA ILE A 70 -1.15 6.08 2.37
C ILE A 70 -2.04 7.32 2.24
N ASP A 71 -2.68 7.49 1.09
CA ASP A 71 -3.65 8.56 0.90
C ASP A 71 -4.77 8.47 1.96
N TYR A 72 -5.06 9.58 2.66
CA TYR A 72 -6.07 9.63 3.73
C TYR A 72 -7.45 9.13 3.28
N ASP A 73 -7.83 9.48 2.05
CA ASP A 73 -9.08 9.06 1.43
C ASP A 73 -9.13 7.55 1.11
N ARG A 74 -8.00 6.84 1.16
CA ARG A 74 -7.90 5.38 0.90
C ARG A 74 -7.70 4.54 2.15
N VAL A 75 -7.80 5.13 3.33
CA VAL A 75 -7.86 4.41 4.60
C VAL A 75 -9.30 3.97 4.85
N TYR A 76 -9.51 2.66 5.03
CA TYR A 76 -10.81 2.04 5.25
C TYR A 76 -10.86 1.36 6.62
N PRO A 77 -12.02 1.34 7.30
CA PRO A 77 -12.14 0.72 8.61
C PRO A 77 -12.05 -0.81 8.56
N GLU A 78 -12.33 -1.43 7.41
CA GLU A 78 -12.28 -2.89 7.24
C GLU A 78 -10.90 -3.42 6.83
N GLN A 79 -9.91 -2.55 6.58
CA GLN A 79 -8.58 -2.96 6.13
C GLN A 79 -7.84 -3.76 7.21
N SER A 80 -7.25 -4.88 6.79
CA SER A 80 -6.27 -5.60 7.61
C SER A 80 -4.94 -4.85 7.56
N PHE A 81 -4.38 -4.49 8.73
CA PHE A 81 -3.04 -3.91 8.79
C PHE A 81 -1.98 -4.83 8.18
N VAL A 82 -2.16 -6.15 8.33
CA VAL A 82 -1.22 -7.15 7.82
C VAL A 82 -1.48 -7.43 6.35
N ASP A 83 -2.71 -7.83 6.00
CA ASP A 83 -2.99 -8.36 4.65
C ASP A 83 -3.18 -7.26 3.60
N ASP A 84 -3.80 -6.14 3.99
CA ASP A 84 -4.12 -5.06 3.05
C ASP A 84 -3.11 -3.92 3.09
N LEU A 85 -2.49 -3.66 4.26
CA LEU A 85 -1.53 -2.57 4.44
C LEU A 85 -0.06 -3.05 4.52
N ASP A 86 0.19 -4.36 4.42
CA ASP A 86 1.54 -4.98 4.41
C ASP A 86 2.40 -4.51 5.61
N PHE A 87 1.77 -4.28 6.76
CA PHE A 87 2.39 -3.86 8.02
C PHE A 87 2.67 -5.08 8.90
N ASP A 88 3.91 -5.23 9.36
CA ASP A 88 4.42 -6.36 10.17
C ASP A 88 4.61 -5.94 11.64
#